data_AF-A0A6I7WKI3-F1
#
_entry.id   AF-A0A6I7WKI3-F1
#
_cell.length_a   1.000
_cell.length_b   1.000
_cell.length_c   1.000
_cell.angle_alpha   90.00
_cell.angle_beta   90.00
_cell.angle_gamma   90.00
#
_symmetry.space_group_name_H-M   'P 1'
#
loop_
_entity.id
_entity.type
_entity.pdbx_description
1 polymer ?
#
loop_
_entity_poly.entity_id
_entity_poly.type
_entity_poly.pdbx_seq_one_letter_code
_entity_poly.pdbx_strand_id
1 'polypeptide(L)'
;MDADICCLAEPASQTGPTFQTLFKYTRLTAKATHKVLRTEQGWTDNDLPCVRAISNILNRLGYRLRRVQKSKSIKKIEKTDDIFDNLTEANRE
;
A
#
# COMPACT_ATOMS: atom_id res chain seq x y z
N MET A 1 19.64 11.95 -3.97
CA MET A 1 18.27 11.78 -3.45
C MET A 1 17.31 11.16 -4.46
N ASP A 2 16.96 11.83 -5.58
CA ASP A 2 16.00 11.25 -6.53
C ASP A 2 16.50 9.92 -7.12
N ALA A 3 17.79 9.86 -7.48
CA ALA A 3 18.44 8.63 -7.93
C ALA A 3 18.37 7.51 -6.88
N ASP A 4 18.55 7.85 -5.60
CA ASP A 4 18.48 6.91 -4.49
C ASP A 4 17.08 6.34 -4.29
N ILE A 5 16.07 7.23 -4.37
CA ILE A 5 14.68 6.84 -4.33
C ILE A 5 14.36 5.91 -5.51
N CYS A 6 14.85 6.21 -6.72
CA CYS A 6 14.70 5.34 -7.88
C CYS A 6 15.36 3.98 -7.65
N CYS A 7 16.62 3.92 -7.19
CA CYS A 7 17.33 2.68 -6.89
C CYS A 7 16.57 1.80 -5.89
N LEU A 8 15.90 2.40 -4.91
CA LEU A 8 15.11 1.67 -3.92
C LEU A 8 13.71 1.27 -4.45
N ALA A 9 13.06 2.15 -5.19
CA ALA A 9 11.69 1.94 -5.67
C ALA A 9 11.65 0.97 -6.86
N GLU A 10 12.62 1.02 -7.76
CA GLU A 10 12.64 0.26 -9.02
C GLU A 10 12.55 -1.26 -8.81
N PRO A 11 13.33 -1.91 -7.92
CA PRO A 11 13.24 -3.35 -7.68
C PRO A 11 11.89 -3.78 -7.06
N ALA A 12 11.25 -2.86 -6.33
CA ALA A 12 9.96 -3.10 -5.68
C ALA A 12 8.76 -2.69 -6.57
N SER A 13 9.02 -2.31 -7.82
CA SER A 13 8.04 -1.76 -8.75
C SER A 13 7.69 -2.72 -9.88
N GLN A 14 6.46 -2.63 -10.35
CA GLN A 14 5.95 -3.38 -11.50
C GLN A 14 5.13 -2.47 -12.39
N THR A 15 5.22 -2.65 -13.71
CA THR A 15 4.34 -1.95 -14.65
C THR A 15 2.88 -2.34 -14.43
N GLY A 16 1.97 -1.39 -14.67
CA GLY A 16 0.53 -1.66 -14.56
C GLY A 16 0.10 -2.81 -15.48
N PRO A 17 -0.84 -3.68 -15.04
CA PRO A 17 -1.23 -4.89 -15.78
C PRO A 17 -1.91 -4.61 -17.12
N THR A 18 -2.52 -3.43 -17.28
CA THR A 18 -3.19 -3.04 -18.53
C THR A 18 -2.24 -2.33 -19.50
N PHE A 19 -1.00 -2.01 -19.10
CA PHE A 19 0.02 -1.30 -19.90
C PHE A 19 -0.46 0.03 -20.53
N GLN A 20 -1.56 0.62 -20.03
CA GLN A 20 -2.14 1.86 -20.56
C GLN A 20 -1.39 3.13 -20.15
N THR A 21 -0.54 3.04 -19.11
CA THR A 21 0.18 4.18 -18.55
C THR A 21 1.63 3.81 -18.29
N LEU A 22 2.52 4.80 -18.34
CA LEU A 22 3.94 4.66 -17.98
C LEU A 22 4.18 4.59 -16.47
N PHE A 23 3.11 4.60 -15.65
CA PHE A 23 3.25 4.52 -14.20
C PHE A 23 3.72 3.13 -13.76
N LYS A 24 4.61 3.15 -12.76
CA LYS A 24 5.08 1.95 -12.07
C LYS A 24 4.41 1.84 -10.72
N TYR A 25 3.86 0.67 -10.43
CA TYR A 25 3.21 0.39 -9.16
C TYR A 25 4.16 -0.30 -8.21
N THR A 26 4.39 0.32 -7.06
CA THR A 26 5.34 -0.13 -6.05
C THR A 26 4.61 -0.58 -4.80
N ARG A 27 5.19 -1.51 -4.04
CA ARG A 27 4.75 -1.84 -2.67
C ARG A 27 5.44 -0.97 -1.61
N LEU A 28 6.38 -0.14 -2.02
CA LEU A 28 7.19 0.68 -1.14
C LEU A 28 6.42 1.96 -0.79
N THR A 29 6.15 2.15 0.49
CA THR A 29 5.49 3.37 0.99
C THR A 29 6.50 4.48 1.24
N ALA A 30 6.07 5.74 1.15
CA ALA A 30 6.96 6.89 1.44
C ALA A 30 7.58 6.82 2.84
N LYS A 31 6.87 6.26 3.84
CA LYS A 31 7.40 6.03 5.19
C LYS A 31 8.51 4.97 5.20
N ALA A 32 8.34 3.89 4.44
CA ALA A 32 9.37 2.87 4.29
C ALA A 32 10.59 3.43 3.54
N THR A 33 10.39 4.16 2.44
CA THR A 33 11.46 4.87 1.72
C THR A 33 12.23 5.80 2.65
N HIS A 34 11.54 6.63 3.43
CA HIS A 34 12.16 7.53 4.41
C HIS A 34 13.01 6.77 5.43
N LYS A 35 12.49 5.65 5.96
CA LYS A 35 13.22 4.82 6.92
C LYS A 35 14.49 4.24 6.30
N VAL A 36 14.39 3.69 5.09
CA VAL A 36 15.53 3.08 4.38
C VAL A 36 16.59 4.12 4.03
N LEU A 37 16.20 5.30 3.53
CA LEU A 37 17.14 6.39 3.25
C LEU A 37 17.92 6.81 4.51
N ARG A 38 17.24 6.86 5.66
CA ARG A 38 17.88 7.17 6.94
C ARG A 38 18.83 6.06 7.41
N THR A 39 18.46 4.78 7.24
CA THR A 39 19.21 3.66 7.82
C THR A 39 20.33 3.13 6.92
N GLU A 40 20.09 3.02 5.61
CA GLU A 40 20.99 2.33 4.68
C GLU A 40 21.87 3.28 3.87
N GLN A 41 21.39 4.51 3.62
CA GLN A 41 22.09 5.50 2.83
C GLN A 41 22.71 6.64 3.65
N GLY A 42 22.55 6.62 4.98
CA GLY A 42 23.21 7.58 5.87
C GLY A 42 22.72 9.03 5.73
N TRP A 43 21.51 9.26 5.20
CA TRP A 43 20.94 10.60 5.17
C TRP A 43 20.70 11.11 6.59
N THR A 44 21.20 12.31 6.89
CA THR A 44 21.00 12.97 8.18
C THR A 44 19.57 13.51 8.26
N ASP A 45 18.97 13.52 9.45
CA ASP A 45 17.60 14.01 9.67
C ASP A 45 17.38 15.47 9.22
N ASN A 46 18.45 16.28 9.14
CA ASN A 46 18.39 17.66 8.65
C ASN A 46 18.30 17.77 7.12
N ASP A 47 18.86 16.80 6.40
CA ASP A 47 18.92 16.80 4.93
C ASP A 47 17.81 15.94 4.32
N LEU A 48 17.21 15.06 5.12
CA LEU A 48 16.14 14.17 4.68
C LEU A 48 14.80 14.91 4.73
N PRO A 49 14.14 15.13 3.59
CA PRO A 49 12.85 15.80 3.58
C PRO A 49 11.77 14.93 4.22
N CYS A 50 10.71 15.60 4.68
CA CYS A 50 9.61 14.94 5.37
C CYS A 50 8.95 13.85 4.50
N VAL A 51 8.28 12.89 5.15
CA VAL A 51 7.58 11.78 4.48
C VAL A 51 6.62 12.26 3.37
N ARG A 52 5.96 13.42 3.56
CA ARG A 52 5.05 14.00 2.56
C ARG A 52 5.81 14.47 1.31
N ALA A 53 6.99 15.06 1.47
CA ALA A 53 7.83 15.46 0.36
C ALA A 53 8.36 14.23 -0.40
N ILE A 54 8.77 13.16 0.28
CA ILE A 54 9.15 11.89 -0.35
C ILE A 54 7.99 11.29 -1.16
N SER A 55 6.76 11.36 -0.64
CA SER A 55 5.56 10.94 -1.39
C SER A 55 5.39 11.75 -2.68
N ASN A 56 5.59 13.06 -2.63
CA ASN A 56 5.53 13.92 -3.81
C ASN A 56 6.64 13.59 -4.83
N ILE A 57 7.85 13.32 -4.35
CA ILE A 57 8.98 12.92 -5.20
C ILE A 57 8.67 11.58 -5.88
N LEU A 58 8.19 10.57 -5.14
CA LEU A 58 7.78 9.28 -5.72
C LEU A 58 6.72 9.46 -6.81
N ASN A 59 5.69 10.27 -6.55
CA ASN A 59 4.64 10.55 -7.53
C ASN A 59 5.19 11.28 -8.77
N ARG A 60 6.10 12.24 -8.59
CA ARG A 60 6.77 12.99 -9.67
C ARG A 60 7.60 12.06 -10.55
N LEU A 61 8.28 11.08 -9.94
CA LEU A 61 9.09 10.06 -10.62
C LEU A 61 8.23 8.97 -11.29
N GLY A 62 6.89 9.03 -11.19
CA GLY A 62 5.98 8.07 -11.82
C GLY A 62 5.75 6.79 -11.01
N TYR A 63 6.22 6.75 -9.76
CA TYR A 63 5.98 5.64 -8.83
C TYR A 63 4.67 5.86 -8.06
N ARG A 64 3.75 4.92 -8.18
CA ARG A 64 2.46 4.94 -7.48
C ARG A 64 2.34 3.74 -6.55
N LEU A 65 1.64 3.92 -5.43
CA LEU A 65 1.38 2.79 -4.54
C LEU A 65 0.43 1.79 -5.22
N ARG A 66 0.81 0.51 -5.19
CA ARG A 66 -0.06 -0.57 -5.66
C ARG A 66 -1.33 -0.60 -4.83
N ARG A 67 -2.48 -0.59 -5.49
CA ARG A 67 -3.78 -0.81 -4.82
C ARG A 67 -3.85 -2.26 -4.34
N VAL A 68 -4.18 -2.43 -3.07
CA VAL A 68 -4.48 -3.75 -2.49
C VAL A 68 -5.91 -4.09 -2.85
N GLN A 69 -6.13 -5.23 -3.50
CA GLN A 69 -7.49 -5.75 -3.65
C GLN A 69 -8.02 -6.11 -2.27
N LYS A 70 -9.13 -5.48 -1.89
CA LYS A 70 -9.86 -5.85 -0.69
C LYS A 70 -10.61 -7.15 -0.94
N SER A 71 -10.90 -7.88 0.14
CA SER A 71 -11.74 -9.07 0.06
C SER A 71 -13.07 -8.70 -0.58
N LYS A 72 -13.54 -9.56 -1.48
CA LYS A 72 -14.92 -9.46 -1.98
C LYS A 72 -15.83 -10.01 -0.90
N SER A 73 -16.92 -9.31 -0.61
CA SER A 73 -17.93 -9.81 0.32
C SER A 73 -18.45 -11.16 -0.19
N ILE A 74 -18.52 -12.15 0.71
CA ILE A 74 -19.09 -13.46 0.40
C ILE A 74 -20.62 -13.29 0.39
N LYS A 75 -21.30 -13.91 -0.59
CA LYS A 75 -22.77 -13.90 -0.62
C LYS A 75 -23.33 -14.61 0.62
N LYS A 76 -24.51 -14.18 1.07
CA LYS A 76 -25.25 -14.81 2.17
C LYS A 76 -25.47 -16.30 1.87
N ILE A 77 -25.22 -17.15 2.86
CA ILE A 77 -25.46 -18.60 2.81
C ILE A 77 -26.60 -18.96 3.76
N GLU A 78 -27.37 -20.01 3.47
CA GLU A 78 -28.53 -20.44 4.29
C GLU A 78 -28.12 -20.75 5.74
N LYS A 79 -26.96 -21.37 5.94
CA LYS A 79 -26.38 -21.63 7.27
C LYS A 79 -26.22 -20.37 8.15
N THR A 80 -26.12 -19.19 7.55
CA THR A 80 -26.05 -17.94 8.30
C THR A 80 -27.40 -17.57 8.91
N ASP A 81 -28.51 -17.87 8.22
CA ASP A 81 -29.85 -17.62 8.74
C ASP A 81 -30.17 -18.55 9.91
N ASP A 82 -29.85 -19.84 9.78
CA ASP A 82 -30.00 -20.81 10.88
C ASP A 82 -29.26 -20.38 12.17
N ILE A 83 -28.07 -19.76 12.02
CA ILE A 83 -27.31 -19.24 13.17
C ILE A 83 -28.04 -18.07 13.82
N PHE A 84 -28.61 -17.15 13.03
CA PHE A 84 -29.32 -16.00 13.55
C PHE A 84 -30.64 -16.41 14.20
N ASP A 85 -31.39 -17.33 13.61
CA ASP A 85 -32.67 -17.82 14.13
C ASP A 85 -32.47 -18.47 15.52
N ASN A 86 -31.50 -19.37 15.66
CA ASN A 86 -31.12 -19.99 16.94
C ASN A 86 -30.71 -18.96 18.01
N LEU A 87 -29.97 -17.91 17.61
CA LEU A 87 -29.59 -16.83 18.53
C LEU A 87 -30.82 -16.04 19.03
N THR A 88 -31.80 -15.80 18.16
CA THR A 88 -33.05 -15.15 18.53
C THR A 88 -33.88 -15.99 19.49
N GLU A 89 -33.91 -17.31 19.30
CA GLU A 89 -34.58 -18.22 20.23
C GLU A 89 -33.91 -18.21 21.60
N ALA A 90 -32.58 -18.37 21.65
CA ALA A 90 -31.82 -18.37 22.90
C ALA A 90 -31.92 -17.05 23.70
N ASN A 91 -32.14 -15.91 23.05
CA ASN A 91 -32.33 -14.61 23.72
C ASN A 91 -33.77 -14.37 24.21
N ARG A 92 -34.73 -15.20 23.78
CA ARG A 92 -36.14 -15.12 24.21
C ARG A 92 -36.43 -15.99 25.43
N GLU A 93 -35.61 -17.01 25.67
CA GLU A 93 -35.54 -17.77 26.93
C GLU A 93 -34.87 -16.95 28.04
#